data_AF-A0A6I9PVP5-F1
#
_entry.id   AF-A0A6I9PVP5-F1
#
_cell.length_a   1.000
_cell.length_b   1.000
_cell.length_c   1.000
_cell.angle_alpha   90.00
_cell.angle_beta   90.00
_cell.angle_gamma   90.00
#
_symmetry.space_group_name_H-M   'P 1'
#
loop_
_entity.id
_entity.type
_entity.pdbx_description
1 polymer ?
#
loop_
_entity_poly.entity_id
_entity_poly.type
_entity_poly.pdbx_seq_one_letter_code
_entity_poly.pdbx_strand_id
1 'polypeptide(L)'
;MDDAKVEASKPATPSQGDSKTEDSLSALAALQSDVQPVGHDYVEEVRNDEGKVIRFHCKLCECSFNDPNAKEMHLKGRRHRLQYKKKVNPELQVEVKPSIRARKIQEEKMRKQMQKEEYWRRREEEERWRMEMRYG
;
A
#
# COMPACT_ATOMS: atom_id res chain seq x y z
N MET A 1 -33.39 53.38 34.91
CA MET A 1 -32.01 53.86 34.66
C MET A 1 -31.21 52.60 34.35
N ASP A 2 -31.48 51.89 33.24
CA ASP A 2 -31.30 52.31 31.83
C ASP A 2 -29.87 52.87 31.65
N ASP A 3 -29.01 52.35 30.79
CA ASP A 3 -29.25 51.74 29.48
C ASP A 3 -27.99 50.99 28.99
N ALA A 4 -28.20 50.09 28.02
CA ALA A 4 -27.32 49.69 26.92
C ALA A 4 -25.98 48.93 27.17
N LYS A 5 -25.55 47.97 26.34
CA LYS A 5 -26.07 47.29 25.13
C LYS A 5 -24.90 46.47 24.54
N VAL A 6 -25.14 45.17 24.27
CA VAL A 6 -24.61 44.24 23.21
C VAL A 6 -23.10 44.24 22.86
N GLU A 7 -22.44 43.18 22.37
CA GLU A 7 -22.87 42.05 21.56
C GLU A 7 -21.81 40.92 21.61
N ALA A 8 -22.27 39.75 21.15
CA ALA A 8 -21.61 38.50 20.78
C ALA A 8 -20.12 38.52 20.41
N SER A 9 -19.43 37.41 20.75
CA SER A 9 -19.15 36.36 19.76
C SER A 9 -18.36 35.19 20.36
N LYS A 10 -18.92 33.98 20.21
CA LYS A 10 -18.16 32.73 20.22
C LYS A 10 -17.20 32.72 19.03
N PRO A 11 -15.99 32.15 19.20
CA PRO A 11 -15.40 31.37 18.13
C PRO A 11 -15.29 29.91 18.59
N ALA A 12 -15.96 29.05 17.84
CA ALA A 12 -15.70 27.62 17.81
C ALA A 12 -14.23 27.37 17.51
N THR A 13 -13.60 26.50 18.29
CA THR A 13 -12.31 25.89 17.98
C THR A 13 -12.38 25.22 16.61
N PRO A 14 -11.47 25.51 15.68
CA PRO A 14 -11.46 24.89 14.37
C PRO A 14 -11.01 23.43 14.50
N SER A 15 -11.91 22.54 14.07
CA SER A 15 -11.58 21.18 13.69
C SER A 15 -10.62 21.23 12.50
N GLN A 16 -9.35 20.91 12.72
CA GLN A 16 -8.39 20.51 11.70
C GLN A 16 -8.03 19.05 12.04
N GLY A 17 -8.57 18.04 11.37
CA GLY A 17 -8.50 17.86 9.92
C GLY A 17 -7.24 17.05 9.65
N ASP A 18 -7.33 15.73 9.86
CA ASP A 18 -6.33 14.72 9.51
C ASP A 18 -5.86 14.88 8.05
N SER A 19 -4.69 15.49 7.85
CA SER A 19 -4.08 15.67 6.52
C SER A 19 -2.70 15.01 6.46
N LYS A 20 -2.61 13.73 6.83
CA LYS A 20 -1.42 12.88 6.63
C LYS A 20 -1.78 11.44 6.25
N THR A 21 -2.71 11.24 5.31
CA THR A 21 -3.00 9.89 4.78
C THR A 21 -3.05 9.81 3.25
N GLU A 22 -2.94 10.96 2.57
CA GLU A 22 -3.07 11.09 1.11
C GLU A 22 -1.76 10.71 0.38
N ASP A 23 -0.61 10.94 1.02
CA ASP A 23 0.71 10.76 0.41
C ASP A 23 1.12 9.27 0.31
N SER A 24 0.68 8.45 1.27
CA SER A 24 0.95 7.00 1.25
C SER A 24 0.08 6.22 0.26
N LEU A 25 -1.10 6.73 -0.11
CA LEU A 25 -1.92 6.10 -1.16
C LEU A 25 -1.40 6.47 -2.56
N SER A 26 -0.95 7.72 -2.74
CA SER A 26 -0.36 8.19 -4.00
C SER A 26 0.99 7.50 -4.31
N ALA A 27 1.84 7.27 -3.30
CA ALA A 27 3.05 6.48 -3.47
C ALA A 27 2.77 4.99 -3.79
N LEU A 28 1.69 4.42 -3.24
CA LEU A 28 1.29 3.04 -3.55
C LEU A 28 0.69 2.91 -4.97
N ALA A 29 0.00 3.94 -5.45
CA ALA A 29 -0.53 3.99 -6.82
C ALA A 29 0.58 4.20 -7.86
N ALA A 30 1.56 5.06 -7.58
CA ALA A 30 2.72 5.28 -8.46
C ALA A 30 3.59 4.01 -8.62
N LEU A 31 3.66 3.16 -7.59
CA LEU A 31 4.37 1.87 -7.68
C LEU A 31 3.58 0.77 -8.41
N GLN A 32 2.28 0.98 -8.70
CA GLN A 32 1.48 0.02 -9.49
C GLN A 32 1.62 0.24 -11.00
N SER A 33 2.04 1.43 -11.44
CA SER A 33 2.14 1.81 -12.85
C SER A 33 3.39 1.28 -13.58
N ASP A 34 4.49 0.99 -12.87
CA ASP A 34 5.77 0.59 -13.47
C ASP A 34 5.97 -0.93 -13.56
N VAL A 35 4.88 -1.72 -13.62
CA VAL A 35 5.03 -3.16 -13.89
C VAL A 35 5.29 -3.35 -15.38
N GLN A 36 6.55 -3.57 -15.71
CA GLN A 36 7.00 -3.87 -17.08
C GLN A 36 6.26 -5.13 -17.58
N PRO A 37 5.50 -5.02 -18.68
CA PRO A 37 4.73 -6.16 -19.18
C PRO A 37 5.69 -7.24 -19.71
N VAL A 38 5.59 -8.45 -19.16
CA VAL A 38 6.52 -9.56 -19.42
C VAL A 38 5.93 -10.60 -20.35
N GLY A 39 6.75 -11.16 -21.24
CA GLY A 39 6.37 -12.32 -22.05
C GLY A 39 5.30 -12.04 -23.10
N HIS A 40 5.37 -10.89 -23.78
CA HIS A 40 4.53 -10.60 -24.96
C HIS A 40 4.68 -11.67 -26.04
N ASP A 41 5.88 -12.25 -26.15
CA ASP A 41 6.22 -13.30 -27.11
C ASP A 41 5.39 -14.59 -26.93
N TYR A 42 4.75 -14.74 -25.78
CA TYR A 42 3.89 -15.90 -25.46
C TYR A 42 2.40 -15.64 -25.71
N VAL A 43 2.06 -14.45 -26.23
CA VAL A 43 0.69 -14.10 -26.64
C VAL A 43 0.61 -14.08 -28.15
N GLU A 44 -0.17 -15.00 -28.70
CA GLU A 44 -0.42 -15.08 -30.13
C GLU A 44 -1.61 -14.21 -30.52
N GLU A 45 -1.48 -13.52 -31.65
CA GLU A 45 -2.57 -12.78 -32.27
C GLU A 45 -3.20 -13.65 -33.36
N VAL A 46 -4.45 -14.05 -33.14
CA VAL A 46 -5.23 -14.80 -34.10
C VAL A 46 -5.89 -13.81 -35.05
N ARG A 47 -5.57 -13.91 -36.34
CA ARG A 47 -6.17 -13.12 -37.41
C ARG A 47 -7.19 -13.94 -38.18
N ASN A 48 -8.28 -13.30 -38.61
CA ASN A 48 -9.26 -13.89 -39.51
C ASN A 48 -8.69 -14.01 -40.93
N ASP A 49 -9.42 -14.70 -41.80
CA ASP A 49 -9.18 -14.80 -43.27
C ASP A 49 -9.09 -13.42 -43.96
N GLU A 50 -9.74 -12.40 -43.39
CA GLU A 50 -9.65 -11.00 -43.81
C GLU A 50 -8.41 -10.25 -43.29
N GLY A 51 -7.51 -10.92 -42.56
CA GLY A 51 -6.30 -10.34 -41.96
C GLY A 51 -6.52 -9.52 -40.68
N LYS A 52 -7.77 -9.36 -40.21
CA LYS A 52 -8.11 -8.63 -38.98
C LYS A 52 -7.79 -9.46 -37.74
N VAL A 53 -7.18 -8.86 -36.72
CA VAL A 53 -6.97 -9.50 -35.41
C VAL A 53 -8.33 -9.67 -34.72
N ILE A 54 -8.71 -10.91 -34.42
CA ILE A 54 -10.00 -11.25 -33.81
C ILE A 54 -9.88 -11.69 -32.35
N ARG A 55 -8.70 -12.17 -31.95
CA ARG A 55 -8.46 -12.74 -30.62
C ARG A 55 -6.98 -12.81 -30.32
N PHE A 56 -6.65 -12.67 -29.05
CA PHE A 56 -5.34 -12.96 -28.50
C PHE A 56 -5.40 -14.23 -27.65
N HIS A 57 -4.35 -15.03 -27.70
CA HIS A 57 -4.22 -16.26 -26.91
C HIS A 57 -2.89 -16.32 -26.17
N CYS A 58 -2.92 -16.43 -24.84
CA CYS A 58 -1.72 -16.58 -24.01
C CYS A 58 -1.44 -18.06 -23.74
N LYS A 59 -0.31 -18.58 -24.25
CA LYS A 59 0.08 -19.99 -24.08
C LYS A 59 0.48 -20.37 -22.66
N LEU A 60 1.00 -19.41 -21.88
CA LEU A 60 1.45 -19.69 -20.50
C LEU A 60 0.27 -19.88 -19.54
N CYS A 61 -0.79 -19.13 -19.80
CA CYS A 61 -2.00 -19.08 -18.98
C CYS A 61 -3.17 -19.87 -19.56
N GLU A 62 -3.10 -20.30 -20.82
CA GLU A 62 -4.17 -20.96 -21.57
C GLU A 62 -5.45 -20.11 -21.55
N CYS A 63 -5.33 -18.83 -21.90
CA CYS A 63 -6.44 -17.86 -21.89
C CYS A 63 -6.56 -17.16 -23.23
N SER A 64 -7.79 -16.90 -23.65
CA SER A 64 -8.08 -16.04 -24.81
C SER A 64 -8.82 -14.78 -24.40
N PHE A 65 -8.49 -13.67 -25.06
CA PHE A 65 -9.12 -12.37 -24.86
C PHE A 65 -9.24 -11.67 -26.22
N ASN A 66 -10.30 -10.89 -26.43
CA ASN A 66 -10.55 -10.24 -27.72
C ASN A 66 -10.05 -8.79 -27.76
N ASP A 67 -9.76 -8.19 -26.61
CA ASP A 67 -9.41 -6.78 -26.51
C ASP A 67 -7.90 -6.55 -26.30
N PRO A 68 -7.29 -5.55 -26.97
CA PRO A 68 -5.89 -5.18 -26.73
C PRO A 68 -5.64 -4.71 -25.29
N ASN A 69 -6.60 -4.01 -24.68
CA ASN A 69 -6.49 -3.60 -23.28
C ASN A 69 -6.51 -4.82 -22.33
N ALA A 70 -7.33 -5.82 -22.63
CA ALA A 70 -7.34 -7.07 -21.87
C ALA A 70 -6.02 -7.84 -22.00
N LYS A 71 -5.37 -7.79 -23.19
CA LYS A 71 -4.00 -8.32 -23.38
C LYS A 71 -3.00 -7.64 -22.44
N GLU A 72 -3.00 -6.31 -22.39
CA GLU A 72 -2.07 -5.57 -21.55
C GLU A 72 -2.31 -5.83 -20.06
N MET A 73 -3.56 -5.80 -19.62
CA MET A 73 -3.94 -6.15 -18.24
C MET A 73 -3.60 -7.59 -17.88
N HIS A 74 -3.70 -8.52 -18.84
CA HIS A 74 -3.32 -9.92 -18.63
C HIS A 74 -1.81 -10.05 -18.38
N LEU A 75 -0.97 -9.42 -19.20
CA LEU A 75 0.49 -9.48 -19.08
C LEU A 75 0.99 -8.80 -17.80
N LYS A 76 0.34 -7.69 -17.41
CA LYS A 76 0.51 -7.03 -16.11
C LYS A 76 -0.28 -7.70 -14.98
N GLY A 77 -0.87 -8.87 -15.23
CA GLY A 77 -1.61 -9.63 -14.24
C GLY A 77 -0.71 -10.48 -13.35
N ARG A 78 -1.08 -10.63 -12.07
CA ARG A 78 -0.36 -11.50 -11.12
C ARG A 78 -0.30 -12.95 -11.62
N ARG A 79 -1.42 -13.47 -12.15
CA ARG A 79 -1.51 -14.85 -12.66
C ARG A 79 -0.50 -15.11 -13.77
N HIS A 80 -0.43 -14.21 -14.76
CA HIS A 80 0.53 -14.33 -15.86
C HIS A 80 1.97 -14.28 -15.35
N ARG A 81 2.31 -13.30 -14.52
CA ARG A 81 3.67 -13.18 -13.95
C ARG A 81 4.09 -14.42 -13.16
N LEU A 82 3.18 -15.02 -12.39
CA LEU A 82 3.49 -16.27 -11.65
C LEU A 82 3.74 -17.45 -12.59
N GLN A 83 2.94 -17.58 -13.66
CA GLN A 83 3.13 -18.64 -14.66
C GLN A 83 4.43 -18.44 -15.45
N TYR A 84 4.72 -17.20 -15.84
CA TYR A 84 5.98 -16.84 -16.49
C TYR A 84 7.17 -17.13 -15.57
N LYS A 85 7.09 -16.77 -14.29
CA LYS A 85 8.13 -17.09 -13.32
C LYS A 85 8.38 -18.59 -13.24
N LYS A 86 7.31 -19.38 -13.10
CA LYS A 86 7.40 -20.82 -12.94
C LYS A 86 7.92 -21.53 -14.20
N LYS A 87 7.47 -21.13 -15.38
CA LYS A 87 7.69 -21.85 -16.65
C LYS A 87 8.82 -21.29 -17.50
N VAL A 88 9.19 -20.01 -17.34
CA VAL A 88 10.10 -19.30 -18.25
C VAL A 88 11.30 -18.72 -17.53
N ASN A 89 11.08 -17.96 -16.44
CA ASN A 89 12.16 -17.30 -15.73
C ASN A 89 11.98 -17.38 -14.20
N PRO A 90 12.59 -18.38 -13.53
CA PRO A 90 12.46 -18.55 -12.08
C PRO A 90 13.05 -17.38 -11.27
N GLU A 91 13.94 -16.58 -11.84
CA GLU A 91 14.52 -15.39 -11.21
C GLU A 91 13.59 -14.18 -11.24
N LEU A 92 12.47 -14.24 -11.99
CA LEU A 92 11.53 -13.12 -12.09
C LEU A 92 10.95 -12.77 -10.70
N GLN A 93 11.19 -11.54 -10.25
CA GLN A 93 10.62 -11.03 -9.02
C GLN A 93 9.17 -10.59 -9.25
N VAL A 94 8.23 -11.44 -8.85
CA VAL A 94 6.83 -11.06 -8.78
C VAL A 94 6.61 -10.41 -7.42
N GLU A 95 6.38 -9.10 -7.38
CA GLU A 95 6.20 -8.38 -6.13
C GLU A 95 4.99 -8.93 -5.35
N VAL A 96 5.28 -9.73 -4.33
CA VAL A 96 4.31 -10.15 -3.31
C VAL A 96 4.47 -9.15 -2.17
N LYS A 97 3.89 -7.95 -2.34
CA LYS A 97 3.86 -6.98 -1.25
C LYS A 97 3.24 -7.65 -0.02
N PRO A 98 3.85 -7.50 1.17
CA PRO A 98 3.26 -8.00 2.41
C PRO A 98 1.84 -7.46 2.52
N SER A 99 0.89 -8.34 2.86
CA SER A 99 -0.52 -7.96 3.02
C SER A 99 -0.64 -6.72 3.91
N ILE A 100 -1.53 -5.79 3.55
CA ILE A 100 -1.85 -4.62 4.37
C ILE A 100 -2.18 -5.03 5.81
N ARG A 101 -2.86 -6.17 5.99
CA ARG A 101 -3.16 -6.74 7.31
C ARG A 101 -1.90 -7.10 8.09
N ALA A 102 -0.91 -7.70 7.43
CA ALA A 102 0.35 -8.08 8.05
C ALA A 102 1.17 -6.85 8.48
N ARG A 103 1.24 -5.82 7.62
CA ARG A 103 1.88 -4.53 7.96
C ARG A 103 1.22 -3.88 9.18
N LYS A 104 -0.11 -3.83 9.22
CA LYS A 104 -0.88 -3.24 10.34
C LYS A 104 -0.64 -3.99 11.66
N ILE A 105 -0.58 -5.32 11.63
CA ILE A 105 -0.30 -6.13 12.82
C ILE A 105 1.12 -5.86 13.35
N GLN A 106 2.11 -5.77 12.47
CA GLN A 106 3.49 -5.50 12.85
C GLN A 106 3.63 -4.10 13.47
N GLU A 107 3.00 -3.10 12.86
CA GLU A 107 2.99 -1.72 13.36
C GLU A 107 2.34 -1.62 14.75
N GLU A 108 1.20 -2.29 14.97
CA GLU A 108 0.54 -2.30 16.27
C GLU A 108 1.40 -2.98 17.36
N LYS A 109 2.09 -4.08 17.00
CA LYS A 109 3.03 -4.75 17.90
C LYS A 109 4.19 -3.83 18.27
N MET A 110 4.78 -3.14 17.31
CA MET A 110 5.88 -2.20 17.53
C MET A 110 5.43 -1.03 18.41
N ARG A 111 4.22 -0.49 18.18
CA ARG A 111 3.64 0.56 19.00
C ARG A 111 3.44 0.13 20.46
N LYS A 112 2.91 -1.08 20.69
CA LYS A 112 2.75 -1.65 22.04
C LYS A 112 4.11 -1.90 22.71
N GLN A 113 5.11 -2.33 21.95
CA GLN A 113 6.46 -2.52 22.46
C GLN A 113 7.10 -1.21 22.90
N MET A 114 7.03 -0.17 22.06
CA MET A 114 7.50 1.19 22.39
C MET A 114 6.83 1.73 23.66
N GLN A 115 5.51 1.63 23.77
CA GLN A 115 4.78 2.08 24.98
C GLN A 115 5.22 1.32 26.24
N LYS A 116 5.44 0.01 26.13
CA LYS A 116 5.92 -0.82 27.24
C LYS A 116 7.34 -0.41 27.64
N GLU A 117 8.21 -0.17 26.67
CA GLU A 117 9.59 0.28 26.92
C GLU A 117 9.64 1.65 27.59
N GLU A 118 8.84 2.61 27.12
CA GLU A 118 8.72 3.94 27.75
C GLU A 118 8.22 3.85 29.19
N TYR A 119 7.27 2.97 29.48
CA TYR A 119 6.80 2.74 30.84
C TYR A 119 7.92 2.22 31.75
N TRP A 120 8.70 1.23 31.29
CA TRP A 120 9.82 0.70 32.07
C TRP A 120 10.92 1.73 32.27
N ARG A 121 11.25 2.51 31.24
CA ARG A 121 12.25 3.58 31.32
C ARG A 121 11.87 4.64 32.36
N ARG A 122 10.60 5.08 32.36
CA ARG A 122 10.11 6.04 33.36
C ARG A 122 10.18 5.49 34.78
N ARG A 123 9.85 4.21 34.96
CA ARG A 123 9.94 3.55 36.27
C ARG A 123 11.38 3.45 36.77
N GLU A 124 12.31 3.07 35.89
CA GLU A 124 13.73 2.97 36.19
C GLU A 124 14.34 4.35 36.51
N GLU A 125 13.97 5.38 35.75
CA GLU A 125 14.34 6.78 36.03
C GLU A 125 13.83 7.26 37.39
N GLU A 126 12.58 6.92 37.75
CA GLU A 126 12.00 7.26 39.05
C GLU A 126 12.70 6.53 40.21
N GLU A 127 13.01 5.24 40.05
CA GLU A 127 13.79 4.47 41.02
C GLU A 127 15.21 5.01 41.18
N ARG A 128 15.86 5.41 40.07
CA ARG A 128 17.17 6.06 40.07
C ARG A 128 17.12 7.40 40.82
N TRP A 129 16.14 8.25 40.52
CA TRP A 129 15.92 9.52 41.24
C TRP A 129 15.69 9.31 42.74
N ARG A 130 14.92 8.28 43.12
CA ARG A 130 14.66 7.95 44.53
C ARG A 130 15.92 7.49 45.26
N MET A 131 16.79 6.73 44.60
CA MET A 131 18.10 6.37 45.15
C MET A 131 19.01 7.60 45.29
N GLU A 132 19.07 8.44 44.26
CA GLU A 132 19.87 9.66 44.25
C GLU A 132 19.45 10.64 45.36
N MET A 133 18.14 10.81 45.59
CA MET A 133 17.62 11.64 46.70
C MET A 133 17.84 11.06 48.10
N ARG A 134 18.11 9.75 48.23
CA ARG A 134 18.36 9.09 49.53
C ARG A 134 19.84 9.09 49.90
N TYR A 135 20.72 9.01 48.92
CA TYR A 135 22.17 8.82 49.10
C TYR A 135 23.01 9.98 48.55
N GLY A 136 22.38 11.03 48.01
CA GLY A 136 23.00 12.26 47.54
C GLY A 136 22.95 13.39 48.56
#